data_AF-A0A2T6DQR7-F1
#
_entry.id   AF-A0A2T6DQR7-F1
#
_cell.length_a   1.000
_cell.length_b   1.000
_cell.length_c   1.000
_cell.angle_alpha   90.00
_cell.angle_beta   90.00
_cell.angle_gamma   90.00
#
_symmetry.space_group_name_H-M   'P 1'
#
loop_
_entity.id
_entity.type
_entity.pdbx_description
1 polymer ?
#
loop_
_entity_poly.entity_id
_entity_poly.type
_entity_poly.pdbx_seq_one_letter_code
_entity_poly.pdbx_strand_id
1 'polypeptide(L)'
;MRLSPLGDSAVLIESQLPLGVASDWVRQWIRALESDLVPGVSGIVGGAKSVAVFYQPADVSRSTEERPFQSICRWIESRASVLQSASAAAPREFFHPEDFAGLAPLSDEGAPAEVGASASESAPTMVVKNGGSLTTVQDLGRGRFRNRGVPVGGALDRLALRVANLLAGNPESAAGLEISGWGPSLVFSAPTWVAICGAPVKGLPGWQPWLVQPGEMLTLSEVEGGARSYLAVAGGVVVPSLLGSGSTHLPGGVGGHEGRALREGDCLRIGPSTTNYSETGHWSMAKDILPRYEAAATVRVLPGPQAGLLTPEGRKAFEAESFVVLPESDRGAVRLNGVALEASQGADIPLEPMTEGAVYLRSDGLPAVAMADSPVIGVRPKLGYVITVDLPILAQLKPGDSVRFTPCEEADAEALLLAREHALAKLKEGLAGKRSA
;
A
#
# COMPACT_ATOMS: atom_id res chain seq x y z
N MET A 1 -14.52 26.22 -0.52
CA MET A 1 -13.99 24.85 -0.73
C MET A 1 -14.46 23.97 0.43
N ARG A 2 -14.53 22.65 0.23
CA ARG A 2 -14.77 21.71 1.32
C ARG A 2 -13.53 20.82 1.48
N LEU A 3 -13.06 20.65 2.70
CA LEU A 3 -12.03 19.68 3.05
C LEU A 3 -12.71 18.47 3.66
N SER A 4 -12.32 17.27 3.23
CA SER A 4 -12.80 16.02 3.81
C SER A 4 -11.66 15.01 3.90
N PRO A 5 -11.64 14.15 4.94
CA PRO A 5 -10.70 13.05 4.99
C PRO A 5 -10.97 12.08 3.83
N LEU A 6 -9.90 11.58 3.23
CA LEU A 6 -9.92 10.57 2.19
C LEU A 6 -9.17 9.34 2.75
N GLY A 7 -9.78 8.71 3.76
CA GLY A 7 -9.08 7.79 4.66
C GLY A 7 -8.29 8.54 5.74
N ASP A 8 -7.34 7.84 6.36
CA ASP A 8 -6.45 8.36 7.42
C ASP A 8 -5.10 8.86 6.87
N SER A 9 -4.93 8.90 5.55
CA SER A 9 -3.67 9.27 4.89
C SER A 9 -3.85 10.22 3.69
N ALA A 10 -5.01 10.87 3.56
CA ALA A 10 -5.23 11.88 2.53
C ALA A 10 -6.36 12.86 2.90
N VAL A 11 -6.27 14.06 2.33
CA VAL A 11 -7.31 15.10 2.41
C VAL A 11 -7.80 15.42 1.01
N LEU A 12 -9.13 15.41 0.81
CA LEU A 12 -9.78 15.81 -0.42
C LEU A 12 -10.25 17.26 -0.33
N ILE A 13 -9.85 18.06 -1.30
CA ILE A 13 -10.26 19.45 -1.51
C ILE A 13 -11.30 19.44 -2.65
N GLU A 14 -12.55 19.75 -2.33
CA GLU A 14 -13.63 19.77 -3.31
C GLU A 14 -14.03 21.20 -3.70
N SER A 15 -14.20 21.40 -5.00
CA SER A 15 -14.73 22.64 -5.57
C SER A 15 -16.27 22.66 -5.59
N GLN A 16 -16.84 23.82 -5.33
CA GLN A 16 -18.28 24.08 -5.57
C GLN A 16 -18.55 24.53 -7.02
N LEU A 17 -17.51 24.68 -7.84
CA LEU A 17 -17.66 25.10 -9.23
C LEU A 17 -18.33 24.02 -10.09
N PRO A 18 -19.05 24.42 -11.15
CA PRO A 18 -19.51 23.52 -12.21
C PRO A 18 -18.33 22.84 -12.92
N LEU A 19 -18.54 21.61 -13.42
CA LEU A 19 -17.50 20.79 -14.04
C LEU A 19 -16.76 21.51 -15.19
N GLY A 20 -17.49 22.23 -16.04
CA GLY A 20 -16.93 22.91 -17.22
C GLY A 20 -15.93 24.03 -16.92
N VAL A 21 -15.86 24.53 -15.68
CA VAL A 21 -14.93 25.59 -15.28
C VAL A 21 -13.99 25.16 -14.13
N ALA A 22 -14.11 23.92 -13.65
CA ALA A 22 -13.34 23.44 -12.51
C ALA A 22 -11.88 23.08 -12.87
N SER A 23 -11.56 22.86 -14.15
CA SER A 23 -10.21 22.46 -14.57
C SER A 23 -9.14 23.48 -14.22
N ASP A 24 -9.42 24.78 -14.39
CA ASP A 24 -8.45 25.83 -14.04
C ASP A 24 -8.28 25.95 -12.53
N TRP A 25 -9.37 25.77 -11.78
CA TRP A 25 -9.34 25.73 -10.32
C TRP A 25 -8.45 24.58 -9.82
N VAL A 26 -8.60 23.36 -10.38
CA VAL A 26 -7.76 22.20 -10.03
C VAL A 26 -6.29 22.49 -10.31
N ARG A 27 -5.96 23.03 -11.49
CA ARG A 27 -4.58 23.37 -11.87
C ARG A 27 -3.95 24.42 -10.96
N GLN A 28 -4.71 25.46 -10.59
CA GLN A 28 -4.21 26.49 -9.68
C GLN A 28 -3.94 25.91 -8.28
N TRP A 29 -4.82 25.06 -7.75
CA TRP A 29 -4.61 24.40 -6.46
C TRP A 29 -3.38 23.50 -6.45
N ILE A 30 -3.19 22.67 -7.48
CA ILE A 30 -2.00 21.81 -7.58
C ILE A 30 -0.73 22.67 -7.53
N ARG A 31 -0.64 23.73 -8.35
CA ARG A 31 0.52 24.65 -8.33
C ARG A 31 0.74 25.31 -6.97
N ALA A 32 -0.32 25.77 -6.31
CA ALA A 32 -0.22 26.41 -5.01
C ALA A 32 0.29 25.43 -3.93
N LEU A 33 -0.18 24.18 -3.95
CA LEU A 33 0.23 23.14 -3.01
C LEU A 33 1.68 22.67 -3.27
N GLU A 34 2.08 22.52 -4.53
CA GLU A 34 3.43 22.09 -4.92
C GLU A 34 4.51 23.15 -4.65
N SER A 35 4.13 24.43 -4.54
CA SER A 35 5.10 25.52 -4.36
C SER A 35 5.85 25.50 -3.02
N ASP A 36 5.29 24.84 -1.99
CA ASP A 36 5.86 24.79 -0.65
C ASP A 36 5.27 23.60 0.13
N LEU A 37 5.79 22.41 -0.23
CA LEU A 37 5.43 21.13 0.36
C LEU A 37 5.92 21.04 1.81
N VAL A 38 5.09 20.48 2.68
CA VAL A 38 5.47 20.19 4.07
C VAL A 38 5.90 18.74 4.24
N PRO A 39 6.77 18.44 5.24
CA PRO A 39 7.13 17.07 5.58
C PRO A 39 5.90 16.18 5.78
N GLY A 40 6.00 14.95 5.28
CA GLY A 40 4.92 13.96 5.32
C GLY A 40 3.98 13.99 4.11
N VAL A 41 3.91 15.07 3.33
CA VAL A 41 3.14 15.05 2.07
C VAL A 41 3.82 14.14 1.04
N SER A 42 3.11 13.12 0.58
CA SER A 42 3.63 12.08 -0.31
C SER A 42 3.15 12.21 -1.76
N GLY A 43 2.17 13.05 -2.04
CA GLY A 43 1.70 13.30 -3.40
C GLY A 43 0.44 14.17 -3.45
N ILE A 44 0.21 14.79 -4.61
CA ILE A 44 -0.96 15.62 -4.89
C ILE A 44 -1.58 15.12 -6.20
N VAL A 45 -2.88 14.83 -6.21
CA VAL A 45 -3.57 14.29 -7.40
C VAL A 45 -4.80 15.12 -7.70
N GLY A 46 -4.93 15.57 -8.94
CA GLY A 46 -6.13 16.25 -9.42
C GLY A 46 -7.18 15.27 -9.95
N GLY A 47 -8.44 15.52 -9.59
CA GLY A 47 -9.62 15.01 -10.29
C GLY A 47 -10.23 16.06 -11.21
N ALA A 48 -11.47 15.82 -11.62
CA ALA A 48 -12.20 16.73 -12.50
C ALA A 48 -12.63 18.03 -11.80
N LYS A 49 -12.95 17.95 -10.49
CA LYS A 49 -13.35 19.10 -9.67
C LYS A 49 -12.86 19.03 -8.22
N SER A 50 -11.83 18.24 -7.99
CA SER A 50 -11.26 18.01 -6.66
C SER A 50 -9.75 17.81 -6.76
N VAL A 51 -9.05 18.01 -5.65
CA VAL A 51 -7.61 17.75 -5.50
C VAL A 51 -7.43 16.96 -4.22
N ALA A 52 -6.69 15.85 -4.27
CA ALA A 52 -6.31 15.10 -3.08
C ALA A 52 -4.85 15.35 -2.72
N VAL A 53 -4.61 15.59 -1.44
CA VAL A 53 -3.28 15.65 -0.84
C VAL A 53 -3.07 14.36 -0.04
N PHE A 54 -2.13 13.52 -0.47
CA PHE A 54 -1.72 12.31 0.22
C PHE A 54 -0.60 12.62 1.18
N TYR A 55 -0.64 12.02 2.37
CA TYR A 55 0.40 12.21 3.39
C TYR A 55 0.64 10.95 4.21
N GLN A 56 1.79 10.87 4.85
CA GLN A 56 2.15 9.83 5.82
C GLN A 56 1.98 10.40 7.24
N PRO A 57 0.96 9.99 8.01
CA PRO A 57 0.64 10.60 9.30
C PRO A 57 1.80 10.61 10.31
N ALA A 58 2.67 9.60 10.28
CA ALA A 58 3.84 9.51 11.15
C ALA A 58 4.93 10.54 10.82
N ASP A 59 4.96 11.04 9.58
CA ASP A 59 5.99 11.96 9.07
C ASP A 59 5.51 13.43 9.03
N VAL A 60 4.23 13.68 9.37
CA VAL A 60 3.67 15.04 9.40
C VAL A 60 4.23 15.81 10.59
N SER A 61 4.91 16.92 10.30
CA SER A 61 5.33 17.87 11.31
C SER A 61 4.12 18.49 12.00
N ARG A 62 4.09 18.44 13.33
CA ARG A 62 2.95 18.87 14.15
C ARG A 62 3.40 19.37 15.51
N SER A 63 2.62 20.29 16.07
CA SER A 63 2.74 20.60 17.50
C SER A 63 2.27 19.40 18.34
N THR A 64 2.66 19.34 19.61
CA THR A 64 2.48 18.15 20.46
C THR A 64 1.02 17.69 20.58
N GLU A 65 0.06 18.63 20.54
CA GLU A 65 -1.38 18.37 20.67
C GLU A 65 -2.12 18.33 19.33
N GLU A 66 -1.47 18.73 18.24
CA GLU A 66 -2.10 18.78 16.92
C GLU A 66 -2.02 17.43 16.23
N ARG A 67 -3.15 17.05 15.63
CA ARG A 67 -3.28 15.80 14.87
C ARG A 67 -2.79 15.97 13.42
N PRO A 68 -2.25 14.92 12.77
CA PRO A 68 -1.76 14.99 11.40
C PRO A 68 -2.77 15.60 10.40
N PHE A 69 -4.02 15.14 10.40
CA PHE A 69 -5.08 15.67 9.53
C PHE A 69 -5.30 17.17 9.73
N GLN A 70 -5.30 17.66 10.97
CA GLN A 70 -5.48 19.07 11.30
C GLN A 70 -4.32 19.92 10.79
N SER A 71 -3.08 19.42 10.95
CA SER A 71 -1.87 20.09 10.44
C SER A 71 -1.93 20.23 8.91
N ILE A 72 -2.31 19.14 8.21
CA ILE A 72 -2.45 19.15 6.75
C ILE A 72 -3.59 20.09 6.30
N CYS A 73 -4.74 20.09 6.98
CA CYS A 73 -5.84 21.01 6.66
C CYS A 73 -5.42 22.48 6.82
N ARG A 74 -4.76 22.83 7.93
CA ARG A 74 -4.25 24.19 8.15
C ARG A 74 -3.24 24.59 7.07
N TRP A 75 -2.35 23.68 6.69
CA TRP A 75 -1.41 23.92 5.59
C TRP A 75 -2.15 24.19 4.26
N ILE A 76 -3.12 23.35 3.90
CA ILE A 76 -3.96 23.54 2.69
C ILE A 76 -4.65 24.90 2.72
N GLU A 77 -5.25 25.27 3.85
CA GLU A 77 -5.93 26.56 4.03
C GLU A 77 -4.98 27.74 3.86
N SER A 78 -3.72 27.62 4.33
CA SER A 78 -2.72 28.68 4.13
C SER A 78 -2.40 28.92 2.65
N ARG A 79 -2.49 27.88 1.80
CA ARG A 79 -2.31 27.99 0.34
C ARG A 79 -3.47 28.65 -0.38
N ALA A 80 -4.66 28.72 0.23
CA ALA A 80 -5.79 29.44 -0.35
C ALA A 80 -5.47 30.93 -0.60
N SER A 81 -4.64 31.54 0.26
CA SER A 81 -4.21 32.94 0.14
C SER A 81 -3.30 33.17 -1.09
N VAL A 82 -2.49 32.17 -1.45
CA VAL A 82 -1.58 32.20 -2.61
C VAL A 82 -2.37 32.18 -3.93
N LEU A 83 -3.52 31.51 -3.96
CA LEU A 83 -4.40 31.51 -5.14
C LEU A 83 -4.98 32.89 -5.44
N GLN A 84 -5.20 33.72 -4.41
CA GLN A 84 -5.76 35.07 -4.57
C GLN A 84 -4.73 36.08 -5.08
N SER A 85 -3.43 35.80 -4.94
CA SER A 85 -2.33 36.68 -5.39
C SER A 85 -1.71 36.25 -6.72
N ALA A 86 -2.01 35.04 -7.20
CA ALA A 86 -1.50 34.54 -8.47
C ALA A 86 -2.25 35.15 -9.66
N SER A 87 -1.58 36.05 -10.40
CA SER A 87 -2.03 36.50 -11.72
C SER A 87 -2.14 35.32 -12.69
N ALA A 88 -3.17 35.34 -13.53
CA ALA A 88 -3.45 34.33 -14.55
C ALA A 88 -2.34 34.27 -15.62
N ALA A 89 -1.24 33.58 -15.32
CA ALA A 89 -0.26 33.19 -16.33
C ALA A 89 -0.82 32.05 -17.18
N ALA A 90 -0.70 32.22 -18.50
CA ALA A 90 -1.20 31.33 -19.54
C ALA A 90 -0.72 29.86 -19.39
N PRO A 91 -1.52 28.89 -19.87
CA PRO A 91 -1.39 27.48 -19.52
C PRO A 91 -0.20 26.76 -20.19
N ARG A 92 0.32 25.71 -19.54
CA ARG A 92 0.82 24.52 -20.23
C ARG A 92 -0.29 23.48 -20.22
N GLU A 93 -0.67 23.01 -21.39
CA GLU A 93 -1.80 22.11 -21.63
C GLU A 93 -1.56 20.70 -21.06
N PHE A 94 -2.65 19.93 -20.98
CA PHE A 94 -2.65 18.53 -20.55
C PHE A 94 -1.63 17.71 -21.35
N PHE A 95 -0.99 16.75 -20.67
CA PHE A 95 -0.03 15.83 -21.28
C PHE A 95 -0.67 15.05 -22.44
N HIS A 96 -0.04 15.12 -23.61
CA HIS A 96 -0.34 14.28 -24.76
C HIS A 96 0.43 12.95 -24.66
N PRO A 97 -0.05 11.84 -25.24
CA PRO A 97 0.67 10.55 -25.28
C PRO A 97 2.10 10.65 -25.86
N GLU A 98 2.33 11.66 -26.70
CA GLU A 98 3.60 12.00 -27.34
C GLU A 98 4.59 12.72 -26.42
N ASP A 99 4.17 13.21 -25.24
CA ASP A 99 5.06 13.70 -24.18
C ASP A 99 5.80 12.57 -23.45
N PHE A 100 5.41 11.30 -23.68
CA PHE A 100 6.12 10.12 -23.22
C PHE A 100 7.15 9.61 -24.23
N ALA A 101 7.11 10.08 -25.48
CA ALA A 101 8.07 9.74 -26.51
C ALA A 101 9.34 10.59 -26.33
N GLY A 102 10.25 10.12 -25.48
CA GLY A 102 11.57 10.75 -25.31
C GLY A 102 11.84 11.35 -23.93
N LEU A 103 11.08 10.97 -22.89
CA LEU A 103 11.49 11.20 -21.51
C LEU A 103 12.80 10.44 -21.25
N ALA A 104 13.92 11.16 -21.33
CA ALA A 104 15.17 10.70 -20.74
C ALA A 104 14.94 10.50 -19.23
N PRO A 105 15.54 9.47 -18.61
CA PRO A 105 15.40 9.25 -17.17
C PRO A 105 15.76 10.54 -16.42
N LEU A 106 14.83 11.00 -15.58
CA LEU A 106 15.09 12.09 -14.64
C LEU A 106 16.21 11.63 -13.71
N SER A 107 17.29 12.41 -13.62
CA SER A 107 18.39 12.15 -12.70
C SER A 107 17.86 12.13 -11.26
N ASP A 108 18.08 11.00 -10.59
CA ASP A 108 17.68 10.70 -9.21
C ASP A 108 18.43 11.59 -8.20
N GLU A 109 17.98 12.83 -7.98
CA GLU A 109 18.41 13.57 -6.80
C GLU A 109 17.59 13.10 -5.58
N GLY A 110 18.19 12.19 -4.81
CA GLY A 110 17.67 11.72 -3.52
C GLY A 110 17.25 10.25 -3.47
N ALA A 111 17.52 9.44 -4.50
CA ALA A 111 17.50 7.99 -4.35
C ALA A 111 18.66 7.53 -3.46
N PRO A 112 18.48 6.51 -2.59
CA PRO A 112 19.64 5.80 -2.05
C PRO A 112 20.48 5.37 -3.26
N ALA A 113 21.78 5.66 -3.20
CA ALA A 113 22.73 5.47 -4.30
C ALA A 113 22.35 4.23 -5.11
N GLU A 114 22.12 4.42 -6.42
CA GLU A 114 21.96 3.31 -7.35
C GLU A 114 23.07 2.31 -7.03
N VAL A 115 22.70 1.16 -6.46
CA VAL A 115 23.57 0.01 -6.51
C VAL A 115 23.49 -0.42 -7.96
N GLY A 116 24.29 0.27 -8.79
CA GLY A 116 24.55 -0.13 -10.15
C GLY A 116 24.79 -1.63 -10.11
N ALA A 117 24.18 -2.34 -11.05
CA ALA A 117 24.36 -3.77 -11.24
C ALA A 117 25.80 -4.10 -11.69
N SER A 118 26.80 -3.58 -11.00
CA SER A 118 28.15 -4.11 -10.96
C SER A 118 28.03 -5.53 -10.40
N ALA A 119 28.09 -6.47 -11.33
CA ALA A 119 28.12 -7.89 -11.08
C ALA A 119 29.45 -8.22 -10.39
N SER A 120 29.45 -8.21 -9.06
CA SER A 120 30.29 -9.13 -8.32
C SER A 120 29.68 -10.52 -8.53
N GLU A 121 30.42 -11.41 -9.19
CA GLU A 121 30.09 -12.84 -9.37
C GLU A 121 29.95 -13.61 -8.04
N SER A 122 30.17 -12.96 -6.89
CA SER A 122 30.13 -13.57 -5.55
C SER A 122 28.91 -13.17 -4.71
N ALA A 123 27.92 -12.45 -5.27
CA ALA A 123 26.71 -12.09 -4.51
C ALA A 123 25.85 -13.34 -4.24
N PRO A 124 25.29 -13.51 -3.04
CA PRO A 124 24.39 -14.62 -2.75
C PRO A 124 23.15 -14.58 -3.67
N THR A 125 22.65 -15.75 -4.03
CA THR A 125 21.52 -15.92 -4.94
C THR A 125 20.49 -16.89 -4.39
N MET A 126 19.27 -16.73 -4.88
CA MET A 126 18.12 -17.58 -4.62
C MET A 126 17.56 -18.05 -5.96
N VAL A 127 17.67 -19.35 -6.22
CA VAL A 127 17.18 -19.98 -7.46
C VAL A 127 15.79 -20.55 -7.23
N VAL A 128 14.86 -20.19 -8.11
CA VAL A 128 13.49 -20.67 -8.10
C VAL A 128 13.43 -22.02 -8.80
N LYS A 129 13.06 -23.07 -8.06
CA LYS A 129 12.77 -24.41 -8.61
C LYS A 129 11.30 -24.58 -8.98
N ASN A 130 10.41 -23.84 -8.32
CA ASN A 130 9.01 -23.74 -8.67
C ASN A 130 8.51 -22.35 -8.22
N GLY A 131 7.73 -21.66 -9.05
CA GLY A 131 7.23 -20.30 -8.77
C GLY A 131 6.00 -20.22 -7.86
N GLY A 132 5.37 -21.35 -7.52
CA GLY A 132 4.09 -21.40 -6.82
C GLY A 132 2.91 -20.97 -7.70
N SER A 133 1.75 -20.68 -7.09
CA SER A 133 0.57 -20.20 -7.81
C SER A 133 0.76 -18.77 -8.31
N LEU A 134 1.20 -17.88 -7.42
CA LEU A 134 1.53 -16.50 -7.75
C LEU A 134 2.51 -15.95 -6.72
N THR A 135 3.78 -15.86 -7.11
CA THR A 135 4.84 -15.23 -6.30
C THR A 135 5.40 -14.03 -7.04
N THR A 136 5.43 -12.87 -6.39
CA THR A 136 5.98 -11.63 -6.96
C THR A 136 6.96 -10.95 -6.01
N VAL A 137 7.89 -10.17 -6.56
CA VAL A 137 8.76 -9.32 -5.75
C VAL A 137 7.99 -8.05 -5.39
N GLN A 138 7.90 -7.73 -4.11
CA GLN A 138 7.18 -6.56 -3.61
C GLN A 138 8.02 -5.82 -2.57
N ASP A 139 8.04 -4.49 -2.66
CA ASP A 139 8.45 -3.58 -1.59
C ASP A 139 7.20 -2.82 -1.06
N LEU A 140 7.37 -1.61 -0.53
CA LEU A 140 6.23 -0.81 -0.03
C LEU A 140 5.50 0.00 -1.13
N GLY A 141 5.99 -0.05 -2.37
CA GLY A 141 5.37 0.56 -3.55
C GLY A 141 5.99 1.89 -3.99
N ARG A 142 5.40 2.48 -5.04
CA ARG A 142 5.87 3.69 -5.75
C ARG A 142 5.00 4.92 -5.46
N GLY A 143 4.94 5.32 -4.19
CA GLY A 143 4.03 6.38 -3.72
C GLY A 143 4.16 7.74 -4.42
N ARG A 144 5.35 8.09 -4.93
CA ARG A 144 5.68 9.43 -5.46
C ARG A 144 5.08 9.77 -6.82
N PHE A 145 4.56 8.77 -7.56
CA PHE A 145 4.15 8.93 -8.95
C PHE A 145 2.63 8.88 -9.16
N ARG A 146 1.84 8.99 -8.07
CA ARG A 146 0.37 9.01 -8.13
C ARG A 146 -0.17 10.12 -9.02
N ASN A 147 0.48 11.29 -9.03
CA ASN A 147 0.11 12.43 -9.87
C ASN A 147 0.23 12.16 -11.38
N ARG A 148 0.94 11.08 -11.78
CA ARG A 148 1.09 10.63 -13.15
C ARG A 148 0.21 9.42 -13.48
N GLY A 149 -0.80 9.12 -12.67
CA GLY A 149 -1.70 8.00 -12.91
C GLY A 149 -1.16 6.64 -12.45
N VAL A 150 0.03 6.59 -11.85
CA VAL A 150 0.71 5.34 -11.49
C VAL A 150 0.15 4.80 -10.16
N PRO A 151 -0.39 3.56 -10.12
CA PRO A 151 -0.77 2.91 -8.87
C PRO A 151 0.44 2.74 -7.95
N VAL A 152 0.20 2.82 -6.64
CA VAL A 152 1.28 2.65 -5.66
C VAL A 152 1.83 1.24 -5.65
N GLY A 153 0.97 0.23 -5.79
CA GLY A 153 1.39 -1.17 -5.68
C GLY A 153 2.04 -1.46 -4.32
N GLY A 154 3.05 -2.32 -4.33
CA GLY A 154 3.67 -2.83 -3.11
C GLY A 154 2.97 -4.08 -2.58
N ALA A 155 3.45 -4.55 -1.44
CA ALA A 155 2.78 -5.61 -0.70
C ALA A 155 1.33 -5.23 -0.36
N LEU A 156 0.39 -6.17 -0.55
CA LEU A 156 -0.99 -5.98 -0.10
C LEU A 156 -1.09 -5.92 1.42
N ASP A 157 -0.40 -6.81 2.13
CA ASP A 157 -0.20 -6.73 3.56
C ASP A 157 1.18 -6.11 3.84
N ARG A 158 1.23 -4.78 3.82
CA ARG A 158 2.46 -4.03 4.10
C ARG A 158 3.01 -4.30 5.51
N LEU A 159 2.15 -4.57 6.49
CA LEU A 159 2.60 -4.84 7.86
C LEU A 159 3.40 -6.14 7.91
N ALA A 160 2.88 -7.21 7.29
CA ALA A 160 3.59 -8.48 7.21
C ALA A 160 4.95 -8.36 6.52
N LEU A 161 5.03 -7.66 5.37
CA LEU A 161 6.31 -7.44 4.69
C LEU A 161 7.29 -6.63 5.56
N ARG A 162 6.84 -5.53 6.18
CA ARG A 162 7.67 -4.70 7.06
C ARG A 162 8.24 -5.53 8.20
N VAL A 163 7.41 -6.31 8.88
CA VAL A 163 7.86 -7.16 10.00
C VAL A 163 8.79 -8.28 9.52
N ALA A 164 8.50 -8.92 8.38
CA ALA A 164 9.40 -9.93 7.81
C ALA A 164 10.78 -9.33 7.51
N ASN A 165 10.84 -8.16 6.87
CA ASN A 165 12.08 -7.44 6.61
C ASN A 165 12.83 -7.10 7.90
N LEU A 166 12.10 -6.55 8.88
CA LEU A 166 12.68 -6.24 10.17
C LEU A 166 13.25 -7.48 10.83
N LEU A 167 12.58 -8.64 10.80
CA LEU A 167 13.11 -9.90 11.34
C LEU A 167 14.30 -10.43 10.53
N ALA A 168 14.31 -10.26 9.21
CA ALA A 168 15.38 -10.74 8.35
C ALA A 168 16.66 -9.89 8.41
N GLY A 169 16.64 -8.70 9.03
CA GLY A 169 17.83 -7.83 9.05
C GLY A 169 17.71 -6.52 8.31
N ASN A 170 16.65 -6.37 7.53
CA ASN A 170 16.57 -5.37 6.49
C ASN A 170 15.94 -4.06 6.99
N PRO A 171 16.14 -2.95 6.26
CA PRO A 171 15.18 -1.85 6.29
C PRO A 171 13.77 -2.39 6.04
N GLU A 172 12.77 -1.86 6.75
CA GLU A 172 11.38 -2.32 6.62
C GLU A 172 10.82 -2.20 5.20
N SER A 173 11.41 -1.33 4.39
CA SER A 173 11.04 -1.05 3.00
C SER A 173 11.72 -1.93 1.96
N ALA A 174 12.60 -2.86 2.36
CA ALA A 174 13.30 -3.72 1.42
C ALA A 174 12.33 -4.62 0.62
N ALA A 175 12.74 -5.00 -0.59
CA ALA A 175 11.95 -5.92 -1.39
C ALA A 175 12.02 -7.35 -0.83
N GLY A 176 10.85 -7.99 -0.74
CA GLY A 176 10.68 -9.40 -0.38
C GLY A 176 9.74 -10.08 -1.38
N LEU A 177 9.41 -11.35 -1.12
CA LEU A 177 8.46 -12.09 -1.94
C LEU A 177 7.06 -12.04 -1.33
N GLU A 178 6.07 -11.57 -2.08
CA GLU A 178 4.66 -11.79 -1.79
C GLU A 178 4.21 -13.09 -2.46
N ILE A 179 3.61 -13.98 -1.66
CA ILE A 179 3.22 -15.34 -2.04
C ILE A 179 1.72 -15.50 -1.84
N SER A 180 0.99 -15.89 -2.87
CA SER A 180 -0.46 -16.13 -2.81
C SER A 180 -0.80 -17.59 -3.03
N GLY A 181 -1.56 -18.21 -2.11
CA GLY A 181 -2.00 -19.61 -2.23
C GLY A 181 -0.88 -20.61 -1.99
N TRP A 182 -0.34 -21.21 -3.06
CA TRP A 182 0.80 -22.13 -2.97
C TRP A 182 2.11 -21.41 -3.26
N GLY A 183 3.09 -21.59 -2.38
CA GLY A 183 4.38 -20.90 -2.46
C GLY A 183 5.42 -21.53 -3.36
N PRO A 184 6.56 -20.84 -3.53
CA PRO A 184 7.66 -21.31 -4.36
C PRO A 184 8.52 -22.36 -3.65
N SER A 185 9.32 -23.07 -4.44
CA SER A 185 10.46 -23.86 -3.96
C SER A 185 11.76 -23.14 -4.34
N LEU A 186 12.61 -22.86 -3.35
CA LEU A 186 13.75 -21.95 -3.46
C LEU A 186 15.03 -22.66 -2.99
N VAL A 187 16.13 -22.45 -3.69
CA VAL A 187 17.46 -22.95 -3.28
C VAL A 187 18.41 -21.77 -3.13
N PHE A 188 19.08 -21.69 -1.98
CA PHE A 188 19.98 -20.59 -1.65
C PHE A 188 21.44 -20.97 -1.90
N SER A 189 22.23 -20.03 -2.43
CA SER A 189 23.65 -20.28 -2.72
C SER A 189 24.58 -20.03 -1.51
N ALA A 190 24.06 -19.48 -0.42
CA ALA A 190 24.81 -19.14 0.79
C ALA A 190 23.91 -19.27 2.03
N PRO A 191 24.47 -19.36 3.25
CA PRO A 191 23.68 -19.38 4.47
C PRO A 191 22.91 -18.06 4.57
N THR A 192 21.59 -18.12 4.65
CA THR A 192 20.73 -16.93 4.55
C THR A 192 19.71 -16.92 5.68
N TRP A 193 19.73 -15.86 6.49
CA TRP A 193 18.65 -15.59 7.44
C TRP A 193 17.40 -15.19 6.67
N VAL A 194 16.27 -15.80 7.02
CA VAL A 194 14.98 -15.50 6.42
C VAL A 194 13.92 -15.33 7.50
N ALA A 195 12.82 -14.67 7.14
CA ALA A 195 11.64 -14.59 7.97
C ALA A 195 10.38 -14.64 7.09
N ILE A 196 9.37 -15.38 7.54
CA ILE A 196 8.04 -15.40 6.91
C ILE A 196 7.03 -14.75 7.84
N CYS A 197 6.26 -13.80 7.33
CA CYS A 197 5.13 -13.17 8.04
C CYS A 197 3.89 -13.16 7.16
N GLY A 198 2.75 -12.77 7.72
CA GLY A 198 1.45 -12.90 7.06
C GLY A 198 0.76 -14.19 7.47
N ALA A 199 -0.06 -14.74 6.57
CA ALA A 199 -0.71 -16.01 6.81
C ALA A 199 0.33 -17.14 6.94
N PRO A 200 0.15 -18.07 7.91
CA PRO A 200 1.11 -19.13 8.16
C PRO A 200 1.32 -20.02 6.93
N VAL A 201 2.55 -20.48 6.73
CA VAL A 201 2.88 -21.49 5.73
C VAL A 201 3.10 -22.81 6.45
N LYS A 202 2.41 -23.85 6.01
CA LYS A 202 2.43 -25.15 6.68
C LYS A 202 3.86 -25.69 6.84
N GLY A 203 4.20 -26.06 8.08
CA GLY A 203 5.47 -26.68 8.43
C GLY A 203 6.67 -25.72 8.51
N LEU A 204 6.46 -24.42 8.33
CA LEU A 204 7.52 -23.41 8.46
C LEU A 204 7.27 -22.50 9.68
N PRO A 205 8.33 -22.07 10.36
CA PRO A 205 8.21 -21.06 11.41
C PRO A 205 7.68 -19.74 10.81
N GLY A 206 6.66 -19.16 11.42
CA GLY A 206 6.16 -17.83 11.08
C GLY A 206 6.60 -16.81 12.12
N TRP A 207 6.69 -15.55 11.72
CA TRP A 207 6.84 -14.40 12.63
C TRP A 207 8.10 -14.46 13.52
N GLN A 208 9.16 -15.09 13.02
CA GLN A 208 10.49 -15.19 13.64
C GLN A 208 11.57 -15.34 12.55
N PRO A 209 12.85 -15.08 12.84
CA PRO A 209 13.94 -15.36 11.92
C PRO A 209 14.46 -16.80 12.07
N TRP A 210 14.92 -17.40 10.98
CA TRP A 210 15.68 -18.65 10.99
C TRP A 210 16.69 -18.70 9.85
N LEU A 211 17.66 -19.62 9.97
CA LEU A 211 18.74 -19.77 9.01
C LEU A 211 18.43 -20.89 8.02
N VAL A 212 18.58 -20.62 6.73
CA VAL A 212 18.56 -21.62 5.66
C VAL A 212 19.99 -21.89 5.22
N GLN A 213 20.41 -23.16 5.14
CA GLN A 213 21.76 -23.51 4.72
C GLN A 213 21.90 -23.51 3.19
N PRO A 214 23.12 -23.28 2.65
CA PRO A 214 23.35 -23.35 1.21
C PRO A 214 22.96 -24.71 0.64
N GLY A 215 22.32 -24.70 -0.52
CA GLY A 215 21.88 -25.92 -1.22
C GLY A 215 20.64 -26.58 -0.66
N GLU A 216 20.16 -26.17 0.53
CA GLU A 216 18.87 -26.62 1.05
C GLU A 216 17.72 -26.05 0.21
N MET A 217 16.71 -26.88 -0.02
CA MET A 217 15.49 -26.48 -0.71
C MET A 217 14.44 -26.02 0.30
N LEU A 218 14.20 -24.71 0.36
CA LEU A 218 13.09 -24.15 1.11
C LEU A 218 11.82 -24.26 0.26
N THR A 219 10.90 -25.13 0.67
CA THR A 219 9.60 -25.30 0.01
C THR A 219 8.51 -24.59 0.81
N LEU A 220 7.95 -23.54 0.24
CA LEU A 220 6.80 -22.85 0.81
C LEU A 220 5.56 -23.53 0.23
N SER A 221 4.90 -24.35 1.06
CA SER A 221 3.75 -25.15 0.63
C SER A 221 2.46 -24.31 0.59
N GLU A 222 1.39 -24.79 1.22
CA GLU A 222 0.12 -24.09 1.28
C GLU A 222 0.15 -22.97 2.34
N VAL A 223 -0.37 -21.80 1.95
CA VAL A 223 -0.69 -20.70 2.87
C VAL A 223 -2.01 -21.02 3.59
N GLU A 224 -1.95 -21.16 4.91
CA GLU A 224 -3.08 -21.56 5.77
C GLU A 224 -3.74 -20.33 6.44
N GLY A 225 -5.04 -20.36 6.70
CA GLY A 225 -5.73 -19.33 7.51
C GLY A 225 -5.88 -17.93 6.89
N GLY A 226 -5.18 -17.64 5.79
CA GLY A 226 -5.33 -16.40 5.00
C GLY A 226 -4.98 -16.64 3.54
N ALA A 227 -4.76 -15.55 2.79
CA ALA A 227 -4.50 -15.59 1.35
C ALA A 227 -3.01 -15.49 1.00
N ARG A 228 -2.22 -14.80 1.84
CA ARG A 228 -0.90 -14.30 1.46
C ARG A 228 0.14 -14.40 2.56
N SER A 229 1.35 -14.77 2.16
CA SER A 229 2.52 -14.83 3.02
C SER A 229 3.67 -14.04 2.40
N TYR A 230 4.58 -13.54 3.24
CA TYR A 230 5.68 -12.67 2.84
C TYR A 230 7.00 -13.26 3.30
N LEU A 231 7.89 -13.58 2.37
CA LEU A 231 9.25 -14.05 2.65
C LEU A 231 10.23 -12.89 2.48
N ALA A 232 10.89 -12.51 3.57
CA ALA A 232 12.05 -11.64 3.53
C ALA A 232 13.33 -12.47 3.70
N VAL A 233 14.37 -12.08 2.96
CA VAL A 233 15.71 -12.67 3.02
C VAL A 233 16.68 -11.59 3.48
N ALA A 234 17.63 -11.94 4.33
CA ALA A 234 18.62 -10.99 4.84
C ALA A 234 19.43 -10.39 3.70
N GLY A 235 19.51 -9.06 3.63
CA GLY A 235 20.08 -8.32 2.50
C GLY A 235 19.05 -7.86 1.46
N GLY A 236 17.81 -8.38 1.54
CA GLY A 236 16.72 -8.06 0.62
C GLY A 236 16.89 -8.68 -0.76
N VAL A 237 15.79 -8.73 -1.52
CA VAL A 237 15.82 -9.15 -2.92
C VAL A 237 16.26 -7.97 -3.78
N VAL A 238 17.34 -8.14 -4.56
CA VAL A 238 17.88 -7.08 -5.42
C VAL A 238 17.18 -7.14 -6.78
N VAL A 239 16.43 -6.09 -7.09
CA VAL A 239 15.74 -5.90 -8.38
C VAL A 239 15.94 -4.46 -8.85
N PRO A 240 15.85 -4.19 -10.17
CA PRO A 240 15.88 -2.82 -10.69
C PRO A 240 14.80 -1.96 -10.05
N SER A 241 15.17 -0.75 -9.63
CA SER A 241 14.21 0.26 -9.16
C SER A 241 13.52 0.87 -10.37
N LEU A 242 12.18 0.81 -10.40
CA LEU A 242 11.36 1.48 -11.40
C LEU A 242 10.43 2.45 -10.69
N LEU A 243 10.57 3.74 -11.02
CA LEU A 243 9.82 4.82 -10.37
C LEU A 243 10.01 4.79 -8.84
N GLY A 244 11.26 4.56 -8.41
CA GLY A 244 11.64 4.51 -6.99
C GLY A 244 11.16 3.28 -6.22
N SER A 245 10.79 2.19 -6.91
CA SER A 245 10.27 0.97 -6.28
C SER A 245 10.68 -0.29 -7.04
N GLY A 246 11.01 -1.34 -6.28
CA GLY A 246 11.24 -2.71 -6.75
C GLY A 246 9.98 -3.57 -6.83
N SER A 247 8.78 -3.02 -6.62
CA SER A 247 7.54 -3.79 -6.65
C SER A 247 7.12 -4.27 -8.05
N THR A 248 6.54 -5.45 -8.17
CA THR A 248 5.91 -5.89 -9.43
C THR A 248 4.51 -5.32 -9.57
N HIS A 249 4.21 -4.73 -10.74
CA HIS A 249 2.86 -4.36 -11.17
C HIS A 249 2.45 -5.24 -12.36
N LEU A 250 1.72 -6.32 -12.06
CA LEU A 250 1.36 -7.36 -13.04
C LEU A 250 0.55 -6.84 -14.23
N PRO A 251 -0.50 -5.98 -14.05
CA PRO A 251 -1.28 -5.49 -15.19
C PRO A 251 -0.45 -4.69 -16.20
N GLY A 252 0.56 -3.95 -15.71
CA GLY A 252 1.47 -3.19 -16.56
C GLY A 252 2.70 -3.96 -17.03
N GLY A 253 2.99 -5.14 -16.47
CA GLY A 253 4.17 -5.93 -16.81
C GLY A 253 5.48 -5.25 -16.42
N VAL A 254 5.53 -4.55 -15.29
CA VAL A 254 6.69 -3.72 -14.89
C VAL A 254 7.13 -3.93 -13.44
N GLY A 255 8.41 -3.67 -13.16
CA GLY A 255 9.01 -3.72 -11.81
C GLY A 255 9.21 -5.14 -11.25
N GLY A 256 9.89 -5.25 -10.11
CA GLY A 256 10.29 -6.54 -9.53
C GLY A 256 11.15 -7.38 -10.47
N HIS A 257 10.90 -8.69 -10.51
CA HIS A 257 11.61 -9.59 -11.43
C HIS A 257 10.95 -9.59 -12.81
N GLU A 258 11.52 -8.81 -13.74
CA GLU A 258 11.06 -8.73 -15.14
C GLU A 258 9.58 -8.36 -15.31
N GLY A 259 8.97 -7.66 -14.35
CA GLY A 259 7.56 -7.26 -14.45
C GLY A 259 6.55 -8.38 -14.31
N ARG A 260 6.95 -9.56 -13.84
CA ARG A 260 6.12 -10.78 -13.83
C ARG A 260 6.24 -11.57 -12.54
N ALA A 261 5.38 -12.58 -12.42
CA ALA A 261 5.51 -13.61 -11.40
C ALA A 261 6.79 -14.45 -11.62
N LEU A 262 7.32 -14.97 -10.52
CA LEU A 262 8.47 -15.87 -10.53
C LEU A 262 8.12 -17.20 -11.22
N ARG A 263 9.10 -17.76 -11.92
CA ARG A 263 9.01 -19.02 -12.67
C ARG A 263 10.21 -19.89 -12.36
N GLU A 264 10.09 -21.18 -12.65
CA GLU A 264 11.20 -22.11 -12.57
C GLU A 264 12.41 -21.60 -13.38
N GLY A 265 13.60 -21.69 -12.78
CA GLY A 265 14.85 -21.24 -13.39
C GLY A 265 15.22 -19.79 -13.10
N ASP A 266 14.28 -18.97 -12.58
CA ASP A 266 14.61 -17.61 -12.16
C ASP A 266 15.70 -17.63 -11.08
N CYS A 267 16.67 -16.72 -11.21
CA CYS A 267 17.76 -16.55 -10.25
C CYS A 267 17.73 -15.11 -9.72
N LEU A 268 17.34 -14.95 -8.47
CA LEU A 268 17.26 -13.65 -7.82
C LEU A 268 18.53 -13.39 -7.01
N ARG A 269 19.10 -12.19 -7.18
CA ARG A 269 20.22 -11.74 -6.35
C ARG A 269 19.73 -11.31 -4.98
N ILE A 270 20.52 -11.64 -3.96
CA ILE A 270 20.33 -11.18 -2.58
C ILE A 270 21.38 -10.11 -2.29
N GLY A 271 20.97 -9.04 -1.62
CA GLY A 271 21.87 -7.95 -1.23
C GLY A 271 22.87 -8.38 -0.15
N PRO A 272 23.91 -7.57 0.10
CA PRO A 272 24.82 -7.83 1.21
C PRO A 272 24.06 -7.74 2.55
N SER A 273 24.43 -8.58 3.50
CA SER A 273 23.88 -8.56 4.85
C SER A 273 24.95 -8.87 5.89
N THR A 274 24.94 -8.12 6.99
CA THR A 274 25.70 -8.43 8.20
C THR A 274 24.82 -9.08 9.27
N THR A 275 23.58 -9.42 8.93
CA THR A 275 22.62 -9.93 9.90
C THR A 275 23.06 -11.28 10.40
N ASN A 276 23.22 -11.37 11.72
CA ASN A 276 23.50 -12.61 12.40
C ASN A 276 22.83 -12.60 13.78
N TYR A 277 22.21 -13.72 14.15
CA TYR A 277 21.56 -13.90 15.44
C TYR A 277 22.43 -14.81 16.30
N SER A 278 22.73 -14.37 17.53
CA SER A 278 23.64 -15.06 18.45
C SER A 278 23.06 -16.33 19.08
N GLU A 279 21.74 -16.49 19.10
CA GLU A 279 21.05 -17.64 19.69
C GLU A 279 19.77 -18.01 18.92
N THR A 280 19.56 -19.30 18.69
CA THR A 280 18.26 -19.87 18.31
C THR A 280 17.38 -20.00 19.57
N GLY A 281 17.13 -18.88 20.24
CA GLY A 281 16.30 -18.83 21.45
C GLY A 281 14.79 -18.93 21.17
N HIS A 282 13.99 -18.89 22.23
CA HIS A 282 12.53 -18.77 22.11
C HIS A 282 12.15 -17.42 21.48
N TRP A 283 11.62 -17.46 20.26
CA TRP A 283 11.10 -16.30 19.57
C TRP A 283 9.63 -16.11 19.91
N SER A 284 9.28 -14.89 20.30
CA SER A 284 7.90 -14.45 20.44
C SER A 284 7.84 -12.98 20.11
N MET A 285 6.80 -12.56 19.40
CA MET A 285 6.49 -11.15 19.21
C MET A 285 5.37 -10.73 20.14
N ALA A 286 5.39 -9.45 20.50
CA ALA A 286 4.31 -8.86 21.25
C ALA A 286 3.00 -8.96 20.44
N LYS A 287 1.91 -9.34 21.10
CA LYS A 287 0.63 -9.65 20.43
C LYS A 287 -0.04 -8.42 19.82
N ASP A 288 0.34 -7.22 20.27
CA ASP A 288 -0.18 -5.93 19.82
C ASP A 288 0.26 -5.55 18.40
N ILE A 289 1.38 -6.09 17.91
CA ILE A 289 1.84 -5.88 16.53
C ILE A 289 1.27 -6.90 15.54
N LEU A 290 0.78 -8.04 16.04
CA LEU A 290 0.29 -9.12 15.21
C LEU A 290 -1.14 -8.83 14.72
N PRO A 291 -1.37 -8.72 13.40
CA PRO A 291 -2.72 -8.63 12.87
C PRO A 291 -3.49 -9.92 13.15
N ARG A 292 -4.81 -9.79 13.34
CA ARG A 292 -5.72 -10.93 13.46
C ARG A 292 -6.31 -11.24 12.10
N TYR A 293 -5.95 -12.38 11.53
CA TYR A 293 -6.49 -12.86 10.27
C TYR A 293 -7.63 -13.84 10.57
N GLU A 294 -8.82 -13.51 10.09
CA GLU A 294 -10.04 -14.28 10.30
C GLU A 294 -10.80 -14.37 8.98
N ALA A 295 -11.40 -15.53 8.70
CA ALA A 295 -12.23 -15.75 7.52
C ALA A 295 -13.57 -14.97 7.58
N ALA A 296 -13.94 -14.46 8.75
CA ALA A 296 -15.07 -13.57 8.95
C ALA A 296 -14.58 -12.31 9.66
N ALA A 297 -14.11 -11.35 8.88
CA ALA A 297 -13.46 -10.16 9.37
C ALA A 297 -14.45 -9.02 9.65
N THR A 298 -14.07 -8.15 10.58
CA THR A 298 -14.68 -6.82 10.72
C THR A 298 -13.59 -5.78 10.50
N VAL A 299 -13.85 -4.81 9.64
CA VAL A 299 -12.92 -3.71 9.35
C VAL A 299 -13.59 -2.37 9.59
N ARG A 300 -12.80 -1.44 10.10
CA ARG A 300 -13.25 -0.09 10.45
C ARG A 300 -13.13 0.85 9.26
N VAL A 301 -14.16 1.68 9.08
CA VAL A 301 -14.34 2.53 7.90
C VAL A 301 -14.61 3.97 8.31
N LEU A 302 -13.79 4.89 7.80
CA LEU A 302 -14.05 6.33 7.84
C LEU A 302 -15.11 6.69 6.80
N PRO A 303 -16.04 7.62 7.09
CA PRO A 303 -17.06 8.04 6.15
C PRO A 303 -16.44 8.67 4.90
N GLY A 304 -16.88 8.22 3.72
CA GLY A 304 -16.40 8.71 2.43
C GLY A 304 -17.16 9.96 1.97
N PRO A 305 -16.61 10.70 1.00
CA PRO A 305 -17.22 11.94 0.51
C PRO A 305 -18.61 11.72 -0.11
N GLN A 306 -18.88 10.52 -0.62
CA GLN A 306 -20.17 10.14 -1.21
C GLN A 306 -21.01 9.20 -0.33
N ALA A 307 -20.69 9.05 0.96
CA ALA A 307 -21.50 8.26 1.90
C ALA A 307 -22.96 8.72 1.98
N GLY A 308 -23.22 10.01 1.72
CA GLY A 308 -24.57 10.59 1.68
C GLY A 308 -25.42 10.18 0.49
N LEU A 309 -24.87 9.46 -0.51
CA LEU A 309 -25.64 8.95 -1.63
C LEU A 309 -26.50 7.74 -1.26
N LEU A 310 -26.11 6.96 -0.25
CA LEU A 310 -26.92 5.83 0.22
C LEU A 310 -28.24 6.32 0.81
N THR A 311 -29.33 5.62 0.50
CA THR A 311 -30.60 5.80 1.23
C THR A 311 -30.43 5.37 2.69
N PRO A 312 -31.34 5.73 3.60
CA PRO A 312 -31.33 5.21 4.97
C PRO A 312 -31.26 3.68 5.02
N GLU A 313 -31.96 3.00 4.11
CA GLU A 313 -31.98 1.54 3.95
C GLU A 313 -30.62 1.02 3.46
N GLY A 314 -30.04 1.66 2.44
CA GLY A 314 -28.71 1.32 1.93
C GLY A 314 -27.60 1.50 2.98
N ARG A 315 -27.66 2.58 3.77
CA ARG A 315 -26.73 2.81 4.89
C ARG A 315 -26.85 1.72 5.96
N LYS A 316 -28.09 1.41 6.36
CA LYS A 316 -28.34 0.35 7.33
C LYS A 316 -27.81 -1.00 6.83
N ALA A 317 -28.03 -1.33 5.56
CA ALA A 317 -27.49 -2.55 4.97
C ALA A 317 -25.95 -2.55 4.96
N PHE A 318 -25.32 -1.43 4.62
CA PHE A 318 -23.86 -1.32 4.60
C PHE A 318 -23.22 -1.58 5.98
N GLU A 319 -23.86 -1.11 7.06
CA GLU A 319 -23.35 -1.25 8.44
C GLU A 319 -23.75 -2.59 9.10
N ALA A 320 -24.92 -3.14 8.73
CA ALA A 320 -25.50 -4.31 9.41
C ALA A 320 -25.31 -5.64 8.67
N GLU A 321 -24.98 -5.63 7.38
CA GLU A 321 -24.80 -6.87 6.61
C GLU A 321 -23.34 -7.33 6.60
N SER A 322 -23.15 -8.60 6.26
CA SER A 322 -21.84 -9.16 5.96
C SER A 322 -21.74 -9.43 4.46
N PHE A 323 -20.59 -9.10 3.88
CA PHE A 323 -20.35 -9.25 2.47
C PHE A 323 -19.31 -10.34 2.22
N VAL A 324 -19.52 -11.16 1.20
CA VAL A 324 -18.67 -12.29 0.86
C VAL A 324 -17.70 -11.89 -0.24
N VAL A 325 -16.42 -12.23 -0.08
CA VAL A 325 -15.38 -11.97 -1.07
C VAL A 325 -15.62 -12.85 -2.31
N LEU A 326 -15.60 -12.21 -3.48
CA LEU A 326 -15.85 -12.84 -4.76
C LEU A 326 -14.56 -13.43 -5.37
N PRO A 327 -14.66 -14.51 -6.17
CA PRO A 327 -13.52 -15.13 -6.87
C PRO A 327 -12.73 -14.19 -7.77
N GLU A 328 -13.38 -13.19 -8.37
CA GLU A 328 -12.74 -12.18 -9.20
C GLU A 328 -11.96 -11.11 -8.42
N SER A 329 -11.79 -11.25 -7.10
CA SER A 329 -10.97 -10.33 -6.30
C SER A 329 -9.48 -10.46 -6.63
N ASP A 330 -8.78 -9.34 -6.68
CA ASP A 330 -7.38 -9.26 -7.10
C ASP A 330 -6.62 -8.18 -6.30
N ARG A 331 -5.39 -7.88 -6.71
CA ARG A 331 -4.56 -6.83 -6.09
C ARG A 331 -5.09 -5.41 -6.35
N GLY A 332 -6.02 -5.24 -7.28
CA GLY A 332 -6.66 -3.96 -7.58
C GLY A 332 -7.88 -3.70 -6.70
N ALA A 333 -8.69 -4.73 -6.43
CA ALA A 333 -9.83 -4.62 -5.54
C ALA A 333 -10.25 -5.95 -4.89
N VAL A 334 -10.69 -5.87 -3.63
CA VAL A 334 -11.53 -6.90 -3.00
C VAL A 334 -12.97 -6.65 -3.43
N ARG A 335 -13.50 -7.52 -4.29
CA ARG A 335 -14.85 -7.42 -4.84
C ARG A 335 -15.80 -8.23 -3.96
N LEU A 336 -16.94 -7.65 -3.60
CA LEU A 336 -17.82 -8.23 -2.61
C LEU A 336 -19.19 -8.56 -3.17
N ASN A 337 -19.80 -9.60 -2.62
CA ASN A 337 -21.18 -10.03 -2.86
C ASN A 337 -22.00 -9.89 -1.57
N GLY A 338 -23.32 -9.83 -1.69
CA GLY A 338 -24.22 -9.69 -0.56
C GLY A 338 -25.48 -8.92 -0.93
N VAL A 339 -25.94 -8.08 -0.01
CA VAL A 339 -27.09 -7.19 -0.24
C VAL A 339 -26.65 -6.01 -1.10
N ALA A 340 -27.34 -5.78 -2.22
CA ALA A 340 -27.12 -4.57 -3.02
C ALA A 340 -27.55 -3.33 -2.22
N LEU A 341 -26.66 -2.34 -2.16
CA LEU A 341 -26.86 -1.11 -1.40
C LEU A 341 -27.65 -0.11 -2.23
N GLU A 342 -28.78 0.34 -1.69
CA GLU A 342 -29.62 1.33 -2.35
C GLU A 342 -29.01 2.73 -2.27
N ALA A 343 -28.90 3.39 -3.43
CA ALA A 343 -28.38 4.74 -3.56
C ALA A 343 -29.43 5.65 -4.22
N SER A 344 -29.52 6.88 -3.73
CA SER A 344 -30.45 7.92 -4.18
C SER A 344 -30.14 8.49 -5.57
N GLN A 345 -28.92 8.26 -6.07
CA GLN A 345 -28.46 8.68 -7.38
C GLN A 345 -27.71 7.53 -8.07
N GLY A 346 -27.54 7.64 -9.39
CA GLY A 346 -26.76 6.70 -10.17
C GLY A 346 -25.33 6.54 -9.64
N ALA A 347 -24.71 5.42 -9.98
CA ALA A 347 -23.47 4.99 -9.35
C ALA A 347 -22.20 5.53 -10.04
N ASP A 348 -22.31 6.63 -10.79
CA ASP A 348 -21.18 7.30 -11.43
C ASP A 348 -21.04 8.74 -10.92
N ILE A 349 -19.80 9.14 -10.69
CA ILE A 349 -19.39 10.48 -10.28
C ILE A 349 -18.33 11.01 -11.25
N PRO A 350 -18.12 12.34 -11.30
CA PRO A 350 -16.94 12.89 -11.97
C PRO A 350 -15.66 12.23 -11.47
N LEU A 351 -14.65 12.13 -12.34
CA LEU A 351 -13.35 11.55 -12.01
C LEU A 351 -12.75 12.21 -10.77
N GLU A 352 -12.51 11.42 -9.73
CA GLU A 352 -12.08 11.91 -8.42
C GLU A 352 -10.92 11.06 -7.89
N PRO A 353 -9.91 11.64 -7.20
CA PRO A 353 -8.85 10.86 -6.61
C PRO A 353 -9.37 9.81 -5.62
N MET A 354 -8.67 8.68 -5.60
CA MET A 354 -8.92 7.59 -4.68
C MET A 354 -7.61 7.00 -4.19
N THR A 355 -7.72 6.20 -3.13
CA THR A 355 -6.60 5.45 -2.57
C THR A 355 -7.07 4.10 -2.11
N GLU A 356 -6.10 3.24 -1.84
CA GLU A 356 -6.30 1.98 -1.14
C GLU A 356 -7.15 2.18 0.11
N GLY A 357 -8.03 1.21 0.38
CA GLY A 357 -9.05 1.26 1.41
C GLY A 357 -10.36 1.90 0.96
N ALA A 358 -10.43 2.58 -0.18
CA ALA A 358 -11.68 3.14 -0.69
C ALA A 358 -12.74 2.04 -0.88
N VAL A 359 -13.81 2.11 -0.10
CA VAL A 359 -15.01 1.29 -0.27
C VAL A 359 -15.90 1.99 -1.29
N TYR A 360 -15.92 1.51 -2.53
CA TYR A 360 -16.67 2.10 -3.62
C TYR A 360 -17.85 1.23 -4.07
N LEU A 361 -18.90 1.90 -4.56
CA LEU A 361 -20.12 1.23 -5.02
C LEU A 361 -19.99 0.82 -6.50
N ARG A 362 -20.08 -0.47 -6.79
CA ARG A 362 -20.13 -1.03 -8.15
C ARG A 362 -21.49 -0.81 -8.81
N SER A 363 -21.59 -1.07 -10.11
CA SER A 363 -22.76 -0.71 -10.93
C SER A 363 -23.99 -1.55 -10.61
N ASP A 364 -23.77 -2.72 -10.03
CA ASP A 364 -24.77 -3.63 -9.48
C ASP A 364 -25.20 -3.29 -8.04
N GLY A 365 -24.69 -2.20 -7.47
CA GLY A 365 -25.00 -1.80 -6.09
C GLY A 365 -24.20 -2.57 -5.03
N LEU A 366 -23.26 -3.42 -5.41
CA LEU A 366 -22.40 -4.14 -4.45
C LEU A 366 -21.13 -3.34 -4.12
N PRO A 367 -20.60 -3.42 -2.88
CA PRO A 367 -19.36 -2.75 -2.54
C PRO A 367 -18.13 -3.47 -3.14
N ALA A 368 -17.06 -2.71 -3.32
CA ALA A 368 -15.72 -3.24 -3.51
C ALA A 368 -14.71 -2.34 -2.77
N VAL A 369 -13.59 -2.90 -2.35
CA VAL A 369 -12.54 -2.17 -1.64
C VAL A 369 -11.30 -2.07 -2.51
N ALA A 370 -10.85 -0.84 -2.77
CA ALA A 370 -9.64 -0.57 -3.53
C ALA A 370 -8.40 -1.07 -2.78
N MET A 371 -7.50 -1.76 -3.48
CA MET A 371 -6.27 -2.35 -2.92
C MET A 371 -5.02 -1.72 -3.55
N ALA A 372 -3.83 -2.27 -3.25
CA ALA A 372 -2.53 -1.74 -3.64
C ALA A 372 -2.38 -1.37 -5.13
N ASP A 373 -2.91 -2.18 -6.05
CA ASP A 373 -2.84 -1.94 -7.50
C ASP A 373 -4.05 -1.17 -8.06
N SER A 374 -4.89 -0.61 -7.18
CA SER A 374 -6.05 0.18 -7.61
C SER A 374 -5.65 1.44 -8.38
N PRO A 375 -6.50 1.91 -9.32
CA PRO A 375 -6.31 3.20 -9.97
C PRO A 375 -6.24 4.34 -8.94
N VAL A 376 -5.49 5.40 -9.25
CA VAL A 376 -5.39 6.60 -8.39
C VAL A 376 -6.57 7.56 -8.51
N ILE A 377 -7.39 7.38 -9.54
CA ILE A 377 -8.60 8.17 -9.82
C ILE A 377 -9.72 7.22 -10.23
N GLY A 378 -10.95 7.53 -9.83
CA GLY A 378 -12.11 6.69 -10.08
C GLY A 378 -13.39 7.47 -10.34
N VAL A 379 -14.35 6.81 -10.98
CA VAL A 379 -15.67 7.37 -11.33
C VAL A 379 -16.80 6.78 -10.49
N ARG A 380 -16.48 5.96 -9.48
CA ARG A 380 -17.46 5.29 -8.63
C ARG A 380 -17.60 6.01 -7.29
N PRO A 381 -18.81 6.15 -6.71
CA PRO A 381 -19.01 6.70 -5.38
C PRO A 381 -18.14 5.99 -4.34
N LYS A 382 -17.42 6.74 -3.51
CA LYS A 382 -16.68 6.21 -2.37
C LYS A 382 -17.53 6.40 -1.11
N LEU A 383 -18.06 5.30 -0.61
CA LEU A 383 -18.90 5.22 0.59
C LEU A 383 -18.09 5.43 1.86
N GLY A 384 -16.83 4.99 1.84
CA GLY A 384 -15.94 5.07 2.98
C GLY A 384 -14.52 4.67 2.64
N TYR A 385 -13.66 4.74 3.64
CA TYR A 385 -12.27 4.32 3.56
C TYR A 385 -11.95 3.41 4.73
N VAL A 386 -11.57 2.17 4.43
CA VAL A 386 -11.02 1.26 5.43
C VAL A 386 -9.75 1.89 5.98
N ILE A 387 -9.67 2.01 7.30
CA ILE A 387 -8.52 2.64 7.96
C ILE A 387 -7.23 1.86 7.64
N THR A 388 -6.11 2.55 7.52
CA THR A 388 -4.82 1.96 7.12
C THR A 388 -4.46 0.76 7.98
N VAL A 389 -4.84 0.81 9.26
CA VAL A 389 -4.55 -0.26 10.20
C VAL A 389 -5.28 -1.58 9.90
N ASP A 390 -6.42 -1.54 9.24
CA ASP A 390 -7.23 -2.74 8.95
C ASP A 390 -7.01 -3.29 7.52
N LEU A 391 -6.27 -2.58 6.66
CA LEU A 391 -5.93 -3.05 5.31
C LEU A 391 -5.24 -4.43 5.27
N PRO A 392 -4.31 -4.78 6.18
CA PRO A 392 -3.76 -6.14 6.27
C PRO A 392 -4.81 -7.25 6.40
N ILE A 393 -5.95 -6.96 7.02
CA ILE A 393 -7.03 -7.94 7.18
C ILE A 393 -7.65 -8.25 5.82
N LEU A 394 -7.96 -7.21 5.02
CA LEU A 394 -8.48 -7.38 3.66
C LEU A 394 -7.51 -8.09 2.74
N ALA A 395 -6.21 -7.82 2.90
CA ALA A 395 -5.14 -8.49 2.13
C ALA A 395 -5.09 -10.00 2.37
N GLN A 396 -5.71 -10.51 3.45
CA GLN A 396 -5.74 -11.94 3.78
C GLN A 396 -7.06 -12.64 3.45
N LEU A 397 -8.11 -11.90 3.08
CA LEU A 397 -9.38 -12.51 2.72
C LEU A 397 -9.29 -13.23 1.37
N LYS A 398 -9.92 -14.40 1.30
CA LYS A 398 -10.02 -15.27 0.12
C LYS A 398 -11.47 -15.32 -0.38
N PRO A 399 -11.70 -15.76 -1.64
CA PRO A 399 -13.04 -16.04 -2.11
C PRO A 399 -13.82 -16.94 -1.14
N GLY A 400 -15.03 -16.53 -0.76
CA GLY A 400 -15.86 -17.21 0.24
C GLY A 400 -15.69 -16.72 1.68
N ASP A 401 -14.59 -16.03 2.01
CA ASP A 401 -14.46 -15.32 3.28
C ASP A 401 -15.42 -14.12 3.30
N SER A 402 -15.68 -13.58 4.49
CA SER A 402 -16.64 -12.49 4.68
C SER A 402 -16.05 -11.30 5.42
N VAL A 403 -16.58 -10.12 5.14
CA VAL A 403 -16.21 -8.86 5.78
C VAL A 403 -17.44 -8.07 6.18
N ARG A 404 -17.37 -7.43 7.35
CA ARG A 404 -18.32 -6.43 7.84
C ARG A 404 -17.63 -5.08 7.98
N PHE A 405 -18.34 -4.01 7.69
CA PHE A 405 -17.86 -2.65 7.86
C PHE A 405 -18.44 -2.04 9.13
N THR A 406 -17.58 -1.47 9.97
CA THR A 406 -17.99 -0.70 11.16
C THR A 406 -17.51 0.73 11.05
N PRO A 407 -18.32 1.74 11.42
CA PRO A 407 -17.87 3.13 11.39
C PRO A 407 -16.68 3.35 12.31
N CYS A 408 -15.83 4.29 11.94
CA CYS A 408 -14.67 4.75 12.70
C CYS A 408 -14.62 6.27 12.64
N GLU A 409 -14.12 6.89 13.70
CA GLU A 409 -13.83 8.32 13.72
C GLU A 409 -12.40 8.58 13.25
N GLU A 410 -12.20 9.75 12.65
CA GLU A 410 -10.93 10.19 12.08
C GLU A 410 -9.80 10.20 13.14
N ALA A 411 -10.10 10.68 14.35
CA ALA A 411 -9.15 10.68 15.46
C ALA A 411 -8.75 9.27 15.94
N ASP A 412 -9.69 8.31 15.94
CA ASP A 412 -9.41 6.93 16.36
C ASP A 412 -8.53 6.22 15.33
N ALA A 413 -8.80 6.44 14.04
CA ALA A 413 -8.00 5.89 12.94
C ALA A 413 -6.53 6.35 13.03
N GLU A 414 -6.31 7.64 13.21
CA GLU A 414 -4.97 8.22 13.38
C GLU A 414 -4.27 7.68 14.64
N ALA A 415 -4.98 7.59 15.77
CA ALA A 415 -4.42 7.08 17.02
C ALA A 415 -3.96 5.62 16.89
N LEU A 416 -4.75 4.78 16.22
CA LEU A 416 -4.41 3.39 15.95
C LEU A 416 -3.19 3.26 15.03
N LEU A 417 -3.09 4.11 14.01
CA LEU A 417 -1.95 4.13 13.09
C LEU A 417 -0.67 4.54 13.82
N LEU A 418 -0.70 5.60 14.62
CA LEU A 418 0.45 6.04 15.42
C LEU A 418 0.86 4.99 16.45
N ALA A 419 -0.10 4.31 17.09
CA ALA A 419 0.18 3.21 18.01
C ALA A 419 0.91 2.04 17.31
N ARG A 420 0.53 1.72 16.08
CA ARG A 420 1.22 0.70 15.26
C ARG A 420 2.64 1.10 14.91
N GLU A 421 2.86 2.34 14.48
CA GLU A 421 4.20 2.83 14.16
C GLU A 421 5.12 2.82 15.39
N HIS A 422 4.56 3.14 16.57
CA HIS A 422 5.27 3.00 17.83
C HIS A 422 5.60 1.52 18.14
N ALA A 423 4.66 0.59 17.94
CA ALA A 423 4.92 -0.84 18.12
C ALA A 423 6.03 -1.35 17.20
N LEU A 424 6.06 -0.90 15.94
CA LEU A 424 7.14 -1.20 14.98
C LEU A 424 8.48 -0.61 15.40
N ALA A 425 8.50 0.62 15.93
CA ALA A 425 9.71 1.21 16.48
C ALA A 425 10.28 0.40 17.65
N LYS A 426 9.43 -0.03 18.59
CA LYS A 426 9.82 -0.93 19.69
C LYS A 426 10.35 -2.27 19.20
N LEU A 427 9.74 -2.84 18.15
CA LEU A 427 10.23 -4.07 17.54
C LEU A 427 11.65 -3.88 16.98
N LYS A 428 11.92 -2.77 16.29
CA LYS A 428 13.26 -2.45 15.77
C LYS A 428 14.31 -2.39 16.89
N GLU A 429 13.99 -1.69 17.98
CA GLU A 429 14.86 -1.60 19.17
C GLU A 429 15.12 -2.97 19.79
N GLY A 430 14.06 -3.77 19.98
CA GLY A 430 14.18 -5.12 20.54
C GLY A 430 15.00 -6.06 19.66
N LEU A 431 14.91 -5.94 18.34
CA LEU A 431 15.70 -6.74 17.40
C LEU A 431 17.18 -6.33 17.37
N ALA A 432 17.49 -5.04 17.55
CA ALA A 432 18.87 -4.58 17.63
C ALA A 432 19.64 -5.26 18.78
N GLY A 433 18.99 -5.50 19.93
CA GLY A 433 19.59 -6.21 21.06
C GLY A 433 19.75 -7.73 20.87
N LYS A 434 19.08 -8.33 19.86
CA LYS A 434 19.14 -9.78 19.59
C LYS A 434 20.14 -10.16 18.50
N ARG A 435 20.69 -9.20 17.77
CA ARG A 435 21.67 -9.43 16.72
C ARG A 435 23.07 -9.32 17.31
N SER A 436 23.97 -10.19 16.86
CA SER A 436 25.39 -9.98 17.13
C SER A 436 25.87 -8.76 16.33
N ALA A 437 26.69 -7.94 16.96
CA ALA A 437 27.32 -6.76 16.35
C ALA A 437 28.21 -7.12 15.16
#